data_AF-A0A956KET1-F1
#
_entry.id   AF-A0A956KET1-F1
#
_cell.length_a   1.000
_cell.length_b   1.000
_cell.length_c   1.000
_cell.angle_alpha   90.00
_cell.angle_beta   90.00
_cell.angle_gamma   90.00
#
_symmetry.space_group_name_H-M   'P 1'
#
loop_
_entity.id
_entity.type
_entity.pdbx_description
1 polymer ?
#
loop_
_entity_poly.entity_id
_entity_poly.type
_entity_poly.pdbx_seq_one_letter_code
_entity_poly.pdbx_strand_id
1 'polypeptide(L)'
;MLTTFMVIGALLSAGVELDEEEAAGRGPHEVRIEGDNIELRFFPDRSAAVDEPCSDIGHIQVVQMWAVYTDKAIVVMPGQLRARDAWLDATASDSGHVVDTCRRDDPVYQDPDRRGSSTGAVASMLDAPNLQASDFAPYHPQANPGGWAKMTWRFLSYAYCAAGEARGTFYEGVGWTWDVYANAVRPGDGRGEATLINDHLPPPRANAEVRQALARYLAAPSHPQVCAT
;
A
#
# COMPACT_ATOMS: atom_id res chain seq x y z
N MET A 1 16.25 63.97 2.54
CA MET A 1 15.01 63.17 2.62
C MET A 1 14.92 62.36 1.35
N LEU A 2 15.13 61.04 1.43
CA LEU A 2 15.33 60.17 0.28
C LEU A 2 14.79 58.79 0.66
N THR A 3 13.70 58.36 0.02
CA THR A 3 13.15 56.98 -0.06
C THR A 3 11.67 57.07 -0.47
N THR A 4 11.03 56.20 -1.24
CA THR A 4 11.40 55.11 -2.16
C THR A 4 10.06 54.73 -2.82
N PHE A 5 10.05 54.49 -4.14
CA PHE A 5 8.89 53.97 -4.86
C PHE A 5 8.70 52.48 -4.54
N MET A 6 7.46 52.09 -4.22
CA MET A 6 7.04 50.70 -4.04
C MET A 6 6.59 50.16 -5.40
N VAL A 7 7.29 49.16 -5.93
CA VAL A 7 6.87 48.38 -7.11
C VAL A 7 6.32 47.05 -6.60
N ILE A 8 5.04 46.80 -6.86
CA ILE A 8 4.37 45.51 -6.63
C ILE A 8 4.63 44.66 -7.88
N GLY A 9 5.54 43.69 -7.76
CA GLY A 9 5.76 42.65 -8.76
C GLY A 9 4.86 41.45 -8.48
N ALA A 10 4.03 41.07 -9.46
CA ALA A 10 3.22 39.87 -9.44
C ALA A 10 4.12 38.61 -9.46
N LEU A 11 3.92 37.69 -8.52
CA LEU A 11 4.47 36.33 -8.60
C LEU A 11 3.67 35.53 -9.62
N LEU A 12 4.29 35.24 -10.76
CA LEU A 12 3.87 34.17 -11.68
C LEU A 12 4.25 32.83 -11.04
N SER A 13 3.27 31.97 -10.81
CA SER A 13 3.45 30.57 -10.44
C SER A 13 4.02 29.83 -11.64
N ALA A 14 5.33 29.59 -11.66
CA ALA A 14 5.95 28.69 -12.60
C ALA A 14 5.54 27.26 -12.25
N GLY A 15 4.77 26.62 -13.12
CA GLY A 15 4.65 25.16 -13.14
C GLY A 15 6.03 24.60 -13.46
N VAL A 16 6.56 23.79 -12.55
CA VAL A 16 7.80 23.05 -12.79
C VAL A 16 7.45 21.90 -13.74
N GLU A 17 7.68 22.11 -15.03
CA GLU A 17 7.87 20.99 -15.96
C GLU A 17 9.14 20.27 -15.52
N LEU A 18 8.99 19.05 -15.00
CA LEU A 18 10.11 18.20 -14.66
C LEU A 18 10.71 17.67 -15.98
N ASP A 19 11.98 17.98 -16.22
CA ASP A 19 12.74 17.58 -17.40
C ASP A 19 12.64 16.06 -17.64
N GLU A 20 12.26 15.66 -18.85
CA GLU A 20 12.12 14.25 -19.28
C GLU A 20 13.41 13.42 -19.09
N GLU A 21 14.56 14.07 -18.91
CA GLU A 21 15.86 13.42 -18.70
C GLU A 21 16.03 12.85 -17.28
N GLU A 22 15.26 13.32 -16.28
CA GLU A 22 15.23 12.73 -14.93
C GLU A 22 14.38 11.44 -14.87
N ALA A 23 13.61 11.14 -15.92
CA ALA A 23 12.78 9.94 -16.01
C ALA A 23 13.58 8.67 -16.35
N ALA A 24 14.74 8.78 -17.01
CA ALA A 24 15.56 7.64 -17.44
C ALA A 24 16.32 6.93 -16.30
N GLY A 25 16.22 7.44 -15.06
CA GLY A 25 16.83 6.83 -13.87
C GLY A 25 15.83 6.39 -12.79
N ARG A 26 14.53 6.66 -12.97
CA ARG A 26 13.49 6.28 -12.02
C ARG A 26 12.95 4.91 -12.43
N GLY A 27 12.90 3.96 -11.49
CA GLY A 27 12.34 2.64 -11.73
C GLY A 27 10.88 2.71 -12.22
N PRO A 28 10.23 1.58 -12.50
CA PRO A 28 8.89 1.58 -13.09
C PRO A 28 7.78 2.08 -12.15
N HIS A 29 8.11 2.51 -10.92
CA HIS A 29 7.16 3.06 -9.96
C HIS A 29 7.41 4.54 -9.71
N GLU A 30 6.32 5.31 -9.67
CA GLU A 30 6.27 6.61 -8.99
C GLU A 30 5.50 6.45 -7.68
N VAL A 31 6.04 7.02 -6.61
CA VAL A 31 5.44 6.98 -5.27
C VAL A 31 5.24 8.41 -4.77
N ARG A 32 4.02 8.74 -4.35
CA ARG A 32 3.70 9.99 -3.68
C ARG A 32 3.10 9.69 -2.31
N ILE A 33 3.63 10.31 -1.27
CA ILE A 33 3.12 10.20 0.11
C ILE A 33 2.65 11.57 0.57
N GLU A 34 1.41 11.65 1.03
CA GLU A 34 0.79 12.86 1.57
C GLU A 34 0.06 12.53 2.88
N GLY A 35 0.76 12.72 4.01
CA GLY A 35 0.25 12.37 5.33
C GLY A 35 0.15 10.86 5.54
N ASP A 36 -1.07 10.35 5.69
CA ASP A 36 -1.39 8.93 5.78
C ASP A 36 -1.67 8.28 4.42
N ASN A 37 -1.74 9.07 3.34
CA ASN A 37 -2.05 8.59 2.01
C ASN A 37 -0.78 8.21 1.24
N ILE A 38 -0.87 7.13 0.47
CA ILE A 38 0.14 6.75 -0.50
C ILE A 38 -0.51 6.52 -1.86
N GLU A 39 0.07 7.14 -2.88
CA GLU A 39 -0.24 6.88 -4.28
C GLU A 39 0.94 6.19 -4.93
N LEU A 40 0.70 5.03 -5.55
CA LEU A 40 1.67 4.31 -6.37
C LEU A 40 1.19 4.33 -7.82
N ARG A 41 2.11 4.55 -8.76
CA ARG A 41 1.84 4.44 -10.20
C ARG A 41 2.88 3.55 -10.82
N PHE A 42 2.45 2.55 -11.58
CA PHE A 42 3.31 1.65 -12.32
C PHE A 42 3.29 1.98 -13.81
N PHE A 43 4.48 2.19 -14.35
CA PHE A 43 4.75 2.55 -15.74
C PHE A 43 5.30 1.31 -16.48
N PRO A 44 4.45 0.57 -17.21
CA PRO A 44 4.84 -0.70 -17.82
C PRO A 44 5.90 -0.53 -18.92
N ASP A 45 5.94 0.63 -19.58
CA ASP A 45 6.97 1.00 -20.57
C ASP A 45 8.36 1.21 -19.97
N ARG A 46 8.45 1.46 -18.65
CA ARG A 46 9.69 1.59 -17.89
C ARG A 46 10.12 0.27 -17.21
N SER A 47 9.27 -0.76 -17.25
CA SER A 47 9.53 -2.04 -16.60
C SER A 47 10.33 -2.96 -17.50
N ALA A 48 11.40 -3.56 -16.95
CA ALA A 48 12.14 -4.61 -17.63
C ALA A 48 11.49 -6.00 -17.47
N ALA A 49 10.51 -6.13 -16.57
CA ALA A 49 9.78 -7.37 -16.30
C ALA A 49 8.55 -7.57 -17.18
N VAL A 50 8.10 -6.53 -17.90
CA VAL A 50 6.99 -6.64 -18.85
C VAL A 50 7.55 -7.15 -20.19
N ASP A 51 7.59 -8.47 -20.34
CA ASP A 51 8.04 -9.17 -21.55
C ASP A 51 6.88 -9.82 -22.33
N GLU A 52 5.77 -10.11 -21.65
CA GLU A 52 4.56 -10.70 -22.21
C GLU A 52 3.35 -9.75 -22.17
N PRO A 53 2.43 -9.82 -23.15
CA PRO A 53 1.22 -9.01 -23.14
C PRO A 53 0.33 -9.24 -21.93
N CYS A 54 -0.04 -8.14 -21.26
CA CYS A 54 -1.03 -8.09 -20.21
C CYS A 54 -2.07 -7.03 -20.54
N SER A 55 -3.32 -7.44 -20.72
CA SER A 55 -4.42 -6.52 -21.00
C SER A 55 -4.84 -5.75 -19.76
N ASP A 56 -4.48 -6.23 -18.58
CA ASP A 56 -5.02 -5.75 -17.33
C ASP A 56 -4.01 -5.86 -16.18
N ILE A 57 -3.33 -4.74 -15.88
CA ILE A 57 -2.33 -4.63 -14.82
C ILE A 57 -2.93 -3.88 -13.63
N GLY A 58 -2.92 -4.51 -12.47
CA GLY A 58 -3.32 -3.89 -11.19
C GLY A 58 -2.21 -4.00 -10.15
N HIS A 59 -2.49 -3.53 -8.94
CA HIS A 59 -1.60 -3.72 -7.79
C HIS A 59 -2.15 -4.79 -6.86
N ILE A 60 -1.35 -5.81 -6.56
CA ILE A 60 -1.60 -6.68 -5.40
C ILE A 60 -0.88 -6.07 -4.22
N GLN A 61 -1.61 -5.84 -3.13
CA GLN A 61 -1.05 -5.42 -1.86
C GLN A 61 -1.09 -6.59 -0.88
N VAL A 62 0.02 -6.87 -0.21
CA VAL A 62 0.04 -7.72 0.97
C VAL A 62 0.51 -6.93 2.17
N VAL A 63 -0.05 -7.25 3.33
CA VAL A 63 0.25 -6.54 4.57
C VAL A 63 0.66 -7.52 5.68
N GLN A 64 1.65 -7.12 6.46
CA GLN A 64 2.03 -7.75 7.72
C GLN A 64 1.95 -6.71 8.83
N MET A 65 1.26 -7.03 9.93
CA MET A 65 1.06 -6.09 11.02
C MET A 65 1.90 -6.46 12.23
N TRP A 66 2.43 -5.44 12.90
CA TRP A 66 3.27 -5.60 14.07
C TRP A 66 2.77 -4.75 15.22
N ALA A 67 2.59 -5.36 16.39
CA ALA A 67 2.50 -4.66 17.67
C ALA A 67 3.90 -4.51 18.24
N VAL A 68 4.34 -3.26 18.40
CA VAL A 68 5.67 -2.93 18.91
C VAL A 68 5.53 -2.49 20.36
N TYR A 69 6.19 -3.21 21.25
CA TYR A 69 6.38 -2.89 22.66
C TYR A 69 7.74 -2.20 22.85
N THR A 70 8.01 -1.71 24.05
CA THR A 70 9.30 -1.10 24.40
C THR A 70 10.48 -2.08 24.26
N ASP A 71 10.24 -3.38 24.39
CA ASP A 71 11.25 -4.43 24.48
C ASP A 71 11.16 -5.51 23.39
N LYS A 72 10.08 -5.52 22.60
CA LYS A 72 9.83 -6.55 21.57
C LYS A 72 8.83 -6.08 20.51
N ALA A 73 8.79 -6.78 19.38
CA ALA A 73 7.72 -6.67 18.40
C ALA A 73 7.11 -8.05 18.16
N ILE A 74 5.78 -8.11 17.99
CA ILE A 74 5.07 -9.35 17.66
C ILE A 74 4.23 -9.14 16.40
N VAL A 75 4.13 -10.17 15.58
CA VAL A 75 3.18 -10.19 14.46
C VAL A 75 1.77 -10.24 15.04
N VAL A 76 0.89 -9.39 14.49
CA VAL A 76 -0.53 -9.34 14.82
C VAL A 76 -1.31 -9.72 13.57
N MET A 77 -2.31 -10.58 13.74
CA MET A 77 -3.18 -11.02 12.66
C MET A 77 -4.41 -10.08 12.52
N PRO A 78 -4.97 -9.89 11.32
CA PRO A 78 -6.13 -9.02 11.12
C PRO A 78 -7.31 -9.29 12.06
N GLY A 79 -7.66 -10.56 12.26
CA GLY A 79 -8.75 -10.98 13.15
C GLY A 79 -8.55 -10.61 14.62
N GLN A 80 -7.29 -10.40 15.04
CA GLN A 80 -6.97 -9.92 16.39
C GLN A 80 -7.26 -8.43 16.58
N LEU A 81 -7.35 -7.66 15.49
CA LEU A 81 -7.64 -6.22 15.50
C LEU A 81 -9.11 -5.92 15.18
N ARG A 82 -9.73 -6.69 14.30
CA ARG A 82 -11.14 -6.54 13.91
C ARG A 82 -11.73 -7.92 13.68
N ALA A 83 -12.77 -8.28 14.44
CA ALA A 83 -13.35 -9.63 14.36
C ALA A 83 -13.85 -9.97 12.95
N ARG A 84 -14.34 -8.96 12.20
CA ARG A 84 -14.78 -9.11 10.81
C ARG A 84 -13.67 -9.50 9.83
N ASP A 85 -12.41 -9.29 10.19
CA ASP A 85 -11.24 -9.59 9.37
C ASP A 85 -10.64 -10.97 9.69
N ALA A 86 -11.19 -11.71 10.66
CA ALA A 86 -10.64 -13.01 11.08
C ALA A 86 -10.58 -14.07 9.96
N TRP A 87 -11.30 -13.86 8.86
CA TRP A 87 -11.18 -14.73 7.68
C TRP A 87 -9.84 -14.54 6.96
N LEU A 88 -9.23 -13.36 7.00
CA LEU A 88 -7.90 -13.10 6.42
C LEU A 88 -6.82 -13.91 7.12
N ASP A 89 -6.98 -14.18 8.43
CA ASP A 89 -6.03 -14.95 9.22
C ASP A 89 -5.83 -16.37 8.66
N ALA A 90 -6.90 -16.98 8.12
CA ALA A 90 -6.85 -18.29 7.48
C ALA A 90 -6.09 -18.29 6.13
N THR A 91 -5.93 -17.12 5.53
CA THR A 91 -5.23 -16.92 4.25
C THR A 91 -3.80 -16.43 4.41
N ALA A 92 -3.37 -16.15 5.64
CA ALA A 92 -2.07 -15.59 5.90
C ALA A 92 -0.94 -16.53 5.50
N SER A 93 0.20 -15.99 5.08
CA SER A 93 1.45 -16.72 4.94
C SER A 93 1.98 -17.21 6.29
N ASP A 94 3.00 -18.07 6.30
CA ASP A 94 3.63 -18.58 7.53
C ASP A 94 4.31 -17.46 8.34
N SER A 95 4.62 -16.34 7.69
CA SER A 95 5.14 -15.14 8.34
C SER A 95 4.04 -14.14 8.71
N GLY A 96 2.76 -14.44 8.46
CA GLY A 96 1.64 -13.58 8.82
C GLY A 96 1.36 -12.44 7.82
N HIS A 97 1.78 -12.57 6.56
CA HIS A 97 1.34 -11.65 5.51
C HIS A 97 -0.04 -12.08 4.99
N VAL A 98 -0.95 -11.14 4.82
CA VAL A 98 -2.26 -11.38 4.21
C VAL A 98 -2.42 -10.55 2.94
N VAL A 99 -3.22 -11.02 1.99
CA VAL A 99 -3.63 -10.19 0.85
C VAL A 99 -4.57 -9.11 1.38
N ASP A 100 -4.15 -7.87 1.20
CA ASP A 100 -5.01 -6.73 1.47
C ASP A 100 -5.87 -6.51 0.22
N THR A 101 -7.16 -6.75 0.33
CA THR A 101 -8.13 -6.52 -0.75
C THR A 101 -9.53 -6.39 -0.18
N CYS A 102 -10.31 -5.53 -0.81
CA CYS A 102 -11.74 -5.35 -0.55
C CYS A 102 -12.64 -6.34 -1.31
N ARG A 103 -12.06 -7.13 -2.23
CA ARG A 103 -12.80 -7.75 -3.33
C ARG A 103 -12.70 -9.25 -3.30
N ARG A 104 -13.85 -9.91 -3.21
CA ARG A 104 -13.95 -11.36 -3.05
C ARG A 104 -13.11 -12.15 -4.06
N ASP A 105 -13.31 -11.97 -5.35
CA ASP A 105 -12.67 -12.84 -6.36
C ASP A 105 -11.48 -12.17 -7.08
N ASP A 106 -11.08 -10.99 -6.60
CA ASP A 106 -10.08 -10.14 -7.24
C ASP A 106 -8.98 -9.77 -6.24
N PRO A 107 -7.77 -10.36 -6.35
CA PRO A 107 -6.68 -10.06 -5.43
C PRO A 107 -6.06 -8.67 -5.67
N VAL A 108 -6.45 -7.99 -6.76
CA VAL A 108 -6.04 -6.61 -7.01
C VAL A 108 -6.73 -5.70 -6.00
N TYR A 109 -5.91 -4.91 -5.29
CA TYR A 109 -6.36 -4.03 -4.21
C TYR A 109 -7.35 -2.94 -4.67
N GLN A 110 -7.24 -2.51 -5.94
CA GLN A 110 -7.86 -1.30 -6.48
C GLN A 110 -9.04 -1.53 -7.42
N ASP A 111 -9.75 -0.42 -7.67
CA ASP A 111 -10.81 -0.34 -8.67
C ASP A 111 -10.36 -0.63 -10.11
N PRO A 112 -11.25 -1.22 -10.95
CA PRO A 112 -10.87 -1.68 -12.28
C PRO A 112 -10.56 -0.51 -13.23
N ASP A 113 -10.98 0.71 -12.89
CA ASP A 113 -10.72 1.95 -13.61
C ASP A 113 -9.30 2.48 -13.43
N ARG A 114 -8.57 2.00 -12.41
CA ARG A 114 -7.17 2.35 -12.14
C ARG A 114 -6.18 1.31 -12.67
N ARG A 115 -6.69 0.36 -13.44
CA ARG A 115 -5.86 -0.68 -14.03
C ARG A 115 -5.20 -0.18 -15.32
N GLY A 116 -3.97 -0.63 -15.51
CA GLY A 116 -3.15 -0.34 -16.67
C GLY A 116 -3.07 -1.52 -17.64
N SER A 117 -2.13 -1.46 -18.58
CA SER A 117 -1.87 -2.54 -19.53
C SER A 117 -0.41 -2.49 -19.97
N SER A 118 0.12 -3.63 -20.43
CA SER A 118 1.49 -3.71 -20.94
C SER A 118 1.74 -2.84 -22.18
N THR A 119 0.70 -2.28 -22.80
CA THR A 119 0.80 -1.40 -23.98
C THR A 119 1.00 0.08 -23.61
N GLY A 120 1.34 0.38 -22.34
CA GLY A 120 1.68 1.74 -21.89
C GLY A 120 0.61 2.43 -21.03
N ALA A 121 -0.53 1.79 -20.76
CA ALA A 121 -1.50 2.36 -19.83
C ALA A 121 -0.97 2.19 -18.39
N VAL A 122 -0.85 3.32 -17.68
CA VAL A 122 -0.34 3.36 -16.30
C VAL A 122 -1.35 2.73 -15.35
N ALA A 123 -0.91 1.77 -14.55
CA ALA A 123 -1.70 1.26 -13.43
C ALA A 123 -1.46 2.16 -12.22
N SER A 124 -2.48 2.48 -11.43
CA SER A 124 -2.32 3.29 -10.23
C SER A 124 -2.99 2.66 -9.01
N MET A 125 -2.49 3.01 -7.83
CA MET A 125 -3.17 2.75 -6.58
C MET A 125 -3.11 3.93 -5.62
N LEU A 126 -4.20 4.17 -4.90
CA LEU A 126 -4.26 5.08 -3.74
C LEU A 126 -4.70 4.27 -2.53
N ASP A 127 -3.92 4.32 -1.47
CA ASP A 127 -4.27 3.77 -0.16
C ASP A 127 -4.21 4.87 0.90
N ALA A 128 -5.15 4.80 1.84
CA ALA A 128 -5.32 5.72 2.95
C ALA A 128 -5.72 4.90 4.20
N PRO A 129 -4.77 4.19 4.85
CA PRO A 129 -5.09 3.36 5.99
C PRO A 129 -5.74 4.20 7.10
N ASN A 130 -6.82 3.66 7.69
CA ASN A 130 -7.59 4.36 8.71
C ASN A 130 -8.05 3.39 9.81
N LEU A 131 -7.85 3.78 11.06
CA LEU A 131 -8.27 3.02 12.24
C LEU A 131 -9.60 3.46 12.84
N GLN A 132 -10.29 4.46 12.27
CA GLN A 132 -11.57 4.94 12.78
C GLN A 132 -12.67 3.86 12.86
N ALA A 133 -12.54 2.78 12.09
CA ALA A 133 -13.44 1.62 12.11
C ALA A 133 -12.79 0.37 12.72
N SER A 134 -11.73 0.51 13.52
CA SER A 134 -11.08 -0.61 14.21
C SER A 134 -11.70 -0.86 15.57
N ASP A 135 -12.04 -2.12 15.86
CA ASP A 135 -12.47 -2.56 17.19
C ASP A 135 -11.32 -2.45 18.22
N PHE A 136 -10.08 -2.37 17.73
CA PHE A 136 -8.87 -2.19 18.54
C PHE A 136 -8.05 -1.01 18.02
N ALA A 137 -8.00 0.07 18.78
CA ALA A 137 -7.00 1.12 18.62
C ALA A 137 -5.65 0.65 19.23
N PRO A 138 -4.48 1.11 18.71
CA PRO A 138 -3.16 0.76 19.25
C PRO A 138 -3.00 1.02 20.75
N TYR A 139 -3.79 1.96 21.28
CA TYR A 139 -4.09 2.12 22.69
C TYR A 139 -5.60 1.95 22.92
N HIS A 140 -5.98 0.89 23.64
CA HIS A 140 -7.35 0.71 24.14
C HIS A 140 -7.30 0.45 25.65
N PRO A 141 -7.73 1.40 26.51
CA PRO A 141 -7.51 1.30 27.96
C PRO A 141 -8.19 0.09 28.61
N GLN A 142 -9.22 -0.48 27.98
CA GLN A 142 -9.96 -1.64 28.49
C GLN A 142 -9.47 -2.97 27.90
N ALA A 143 -8.90 -2.96 26.68
CA ALA A 143 -8.57 -4.18 25.93
C ALA A 143 -7.06 -4.37 25.74
N ASN A 144 -6.26 -3.31 25.87
CA ASN A 144 -4.80 -3.30 25.89
C ASN A 144 -4.26 -2.28 26.93
N PRO A 145 -4.50 -2.51 28.24
CA PRO A 145 -4.18 -1.53 29.30
C PRO A 145 -2.68 -1.25 29.48
N GLY A 146 -1.81 -2.15 29.00
CA GLY A 146 -0.35 -1.97 28.99
C GLY A 146 0.16 -1.16 27.79
N GLY A 147 -0.67 -0.97 26.76
CA GLY A 147 -0.36 -0.26 25.52
C GLY A 147 0.68 -0.97 24.64
N TRP A 148 0.55 -0.80 23.33
CA TRP A 148 1.70 -0.93 22.42
C TRP A 148 2.39 0.43 22.35
N ALA A 149 3.70 0.49 22.12
CA ALA A 149 4.37 1.74 21.80
C ALA A 149 3.91 2.26 20.43
N LYS A 150 3.79 1.35 19.45
CA LYS A 150 3.19 1.61 18.13
C LYS A 150 2.62 0.34 17.50
N MET A 151 1.77 0.52 16.51
CA MET A 151 1.45 -0.49 15.51
C MET A 151 2.11 -0.12 14.18
N THR A 152 2.66 -1.10 13.49
CA THR A 152 3.25 -0.94 12.16
C THR A 152 2.52 -1.86 11.20
N TRP A 153 1.93 -1.30 10.14
CA TRP A 153 1.52 -2.05 8.96
C TRP A 153 2.65 -1.97 7.96
N ARG A 154 3.20 -3.11 7.57
CA ARG A 154 4.21 -3.21 6.52
C ARG A 154 3.56 -3.76 5.27
N PHE A 155 3.56 -2.96 4.22
CA PHE A 155 2.97 -3.27 2.94
C PHE A 155 4.05 -3.63 1.92
N LEU A 156 3.73 -4.61 1.09
CA LEU A 156 4.42 -4.88 -0.17
C LEU A 156 3.37 -4.82 -1.27
N SER A 157 3.55 -3.89 -2.20
CA SER A 157 2.61 -3.61 -3.28
C SER A 157 3.30 -3.88 -4.60
N TYR A 158 2.83 -4.87 -5.36
CA TYR A 158 3.42 -5.27 -6.64
C TYR A 158 2.46 -4.99 -7.79
N ALA A 159 2.98 -4.50 -8.91
CA ALA A 159 2.24 -4.57 -10.17
C ALA A 159 2.05 -6.06 -10.56
N TYR A 160 0.85 -6.39 -11.03
CA TYR A 160 0.40 -7.76 -11.23
C TYR A 160 -0.52 -7.83 -12.45
N CYS A 161 -0.29 -8.83 -13.30
CA CYS A 161 -1.16 -9.09 -14.43
C CYS A 161 -2.42 -9.87 -14.01
N ALA A 162 -3.55 -9.18 -13.98
CA ALA A 162 -4.85 -9.74 -13.61
C ALA A 162 -5.56 -10.46 -14.77
N ALA A 163 -5.30 -10.04 -16.01
CA ALA A 163 -5.83 -10.67 -17.22
C ALA A 163 -4.92 -10.48 -18.44
N GLY A 164 -4.98 -11.43 -19.37
CA GLY A 164 -4.12 -11.48 -20.56
C GLY A 164 -3.31 -12.78 -20.61
N GLU A 165 -2.33 -12.82 -21.50
CA GLU A 165 -1.44 -13.98 -21.68
C GLU A 165 -0.54 -14.18 -20.46
N ALA A 166 -0.06 -13.06 -19.89
CA ALA A 166 0.79 -13.06 -18.69
C ALA A 166 0.00 -13.16 -17.36
N ARG A 167 -1.27 -13.60 -17.35
CA ARG A 167 -2.10 -13.60 -16.14
C ARG A 167 -1.43 -14.37 -15.00
N GLY A 168 -1.32 -13.76 -13.82
CA GLY A 168 -0.64 -14.34 -12.67
C GLY A 168 0.81 -13.86 -12.48
N THR A 169 1.34 -13.13 -13.45
CA THR A 169 2.70 -12.60 -13.39
C THR A 169 2.78 -11.39 -12.47
N PHE A 170 3.79 -11.40 -11.60
CA PHE A 170 4.19 -10.24 -10.80
C PHE A 170 5.29 -9.50 -11.55
N TYR A 171 5.17 -8.18 -11.59
CA TYR A 171 6.21 -7.28 -12.05
C TYR A 171 6.96 -6.70 -10.83
N GLU A 172 7.56 -5.53 -10.97
CA GLU A 172 8.20 -4.81 -9.87
C GLU A 172 7.19 -4.37 -8.81
N GLY A 173 7.69 -4.00 -7.63
CA GLY A 173 6.84 -3.47 -6.56
C GLY A 173 7.52 -2.42 -5.69
N VAL A 174 6.78 -1.99 -4.68
CA VAL A 174 7.15 -0.98 -3.69
C VAL A 174 6.91 -1.55 -2.29
N GLY A 175 7.82 -1.29 -1.37
CA GLY A 175 7.63 -1.58 0.06
C GLY A 175 7.43 -0.31 0.85
N TRP A 176 6.40 -0.26 1.70
CA TRP A 176 6.10 0.91 2.52
C TRP A 176 5.50 0.52 3.87
N THR A 177 5.52 1.43 4.84
CA THR A 177 4.89 1.25 6.15
C THR A 177 3.86 2.31 6.43
N TRP A 178 2.90 1.97 7.27
CA TRP A 178 2.06 2.92 8.00
C TRP A 178 2.22 2.68 9.50
N ASP A 179 2.71 3.68 10.21
CA ASP A 179 2.99 3.60 11.64
C ASP A 179 1.97 4.43 12.45
N VAL A 180 1.41 3.81 13.49
CA VAL A 180 0.47 4.46 14.40
C VAL A 180 0.99 4.35 15.83
N TYR A 181 1.31 5.50 16.42
CA TYR A 181 1.87 5.57 17.77
C TYR A 181 0.78 5.70 18.83
N ALA A 182 0.92 5.00 19.96
CA ALA A 182 -0.09 5.00 21.01
C ALA A 182 -0.32 6.37 21.67
N ASN A 183 0.71 7.23 21.71
CA ASN A 183 0.60 8.60 22.22
C ASN A 183 -0.02 9.58 21.21
N ALA A 184 -0.16 9.19 19.94
CA ALA A 184 -0.73 10.02 18.88
C ALA A 184 -2.24 9.77 18.68
N VAL A 185 -2.83 8.81 19.40
CA VAL A 185 -4.22 8.37 19.18
C VAL A 185 -5.01 8.48 20.48
N ARG A 186 -5.96 9.43 20.57
CA ARG A 186 -7.15 9.19 21.42
C ARG A 186 -8.03 8.17 20.69
N PRO A 187 -8.82 7.32 21.38
CA PRO A 187 -9.77 6.44 20.71
C PRO A 187 -10.59 7.22 19.66
N GLY A 188 -10.42 6.90 18.37
CA GLY A 188 -11.07 7.59 17.23
C GLY A 188 -10.17 8.52 16.39
N ASP A 189 -8.95 8.85 16.82
CA ASP A 189 -8.08 9.81 16.11
C ASP A 189 -7.25 9.19 14.97
N GLY A 190 -7.09 7.86 14.95
CA GLY A 190 -6.87 6.98 13.79
C GLY A 190 -5.81 7.28 12.71
N ARG A 191 -5.00 8.34 12.84
CA ARG A 191 -4.02 8.78 11.85
C ARG A 191 -2.64 8.21 12.16
N GLY A 192 -1.96 7.72 11.13
CA GLY A 192 -0.58 7.26 11.18
C GLY A 192 0.32 8.05 10.24
N GLU A 193 1.58 7.61 10.14
CA GLU A 193 2.59 8.16 9.24
C GLU A 193 2.92 7.10 8.18
N ALA A 194 2.70 7.44 6.90
CA ALA A 194 3.14 6.61 5.80
C ALA A 194 4.63 6.87 5.49
N THR A 195 5.40 5.80 5.27
CA THR A 195 6.83 5.90 4.96
C THR A 195 7.21 4.90 3.89
N LEU A 196 7.89 5.37 2.84
CA LEU A 196 8.48 4.51 1.82
C LEU A 196 9.69 3.78 2.40
N ILE A 197 9.70 2.44 2.33
CA ILE A 197 10.86 1.62 2.70
C ILE A 197 11.78 1.45 1.48
N ASN A 198 11.18 1.14 0.33
CA ASN A 198 11.89 0.89 -0.92
C ASN A 198 10.96 1.17 -2.12
N ASP A 199 11.41 2.00 -3.06
CA ASP A 199 10.72 2.31 -4.32
C ASP A 199 10.97 1.28 -5.43
N HIS A 200 11.86 0.32 -5.20
CA HIS A 200 12.19 -0.73 -6.16
C HIS A 200 12.39 -2.10 -5.49
N LEU A 201 11.33 -2.90 -5.49
CA LEU A 201 11.39 -4.34 -5.26
C LEU A 201 11.62 -5.03 -6.61
N PRO A 202 12.81 -5.60 -6.85
CA PRO A 202 13.18 -6.08 -8.18
C PRO A 202 12.31 -7.27 -8.61
N PRO A 203 12.11 -7.44 -9.92
CA PRO A 203 11.65 -8.71 -10.46
C PRO A 203 12.82 -9.74 -10.35
N PRO A 204 12.57 -11.05 -10.18
CA PRO A 204 11.42 -11.78 -10.71
C PRO A 204 10.93 -12.84 -9.72
N ARG A 205 9.99 -12.47 -8.83
CA ARG A 205 9.21 -13.32 -7.91
C ARG A 205 8.92 -12.47 -6.69
N ALA A 206 7.69 -11.97 -6.56
CA ALA A 206 7.23 -11.44 -5.27
C ALA A 206 7.69 -12.39 -4.14
N ASN A 207 8.07 -11.86 -2.98
CA ASN A 207 8.75 -12.65 -1.95
C ASN A 207 7.94 -13.92 -1.61
N ALA A 208 8.58 -14.98 -1.10
CA ALA A 208 7.90 -16.27 -0.88
C ALA A 208 6.60 -16.12 -0.06
N GLU A 209 6.62 -15.18 0.87
CA GLU A 209 5.53 -14.75 1.72
C GLU A 209 4.35 -14.18 0.93
N VAL A 210 4.60 -13.31 -0.06
CA VAL A 210 3.59 -12.69 -0.92
C VAL A 210 2.89 -13.76 -1.76
N ARG A 211 3.67 -14.65 -2.39
CA ARG A 211 3.11 -15.77 -3.17
C ARG A 211 2.30 -16.72 -2.31
N GLN A 212 2.78 -17.02 -1.11
CA GLN A 212 2.08 -17.93 -0.22
C GLN A 212 0.76 -17.33 0.25
N ALA A 213 0.75 -16.05 0.63
CA ALA A 213 -0.47 -15.32 0.97
C ALA A 213 -1.45 -15.31 -0.21
N LEU A 214 -1.01 -14.97 -1.42
CA LEU A 214 -1.86 -14.98 -2.61
C LEU A 214 -2.40 -16.37 -2.95
N ALA A 215 -1.57 -17.42 -2.87
CA ALA A 215 -2.00 -18.78 -3.14
C ALA A 215 -3.06 -19.25 -2.13
N ARG A 216 -2.88 -18.93 -0.84
CA ARG A 216 -3.86 -19.22 0.21
C ARG A 216 -5.15 -18.42 0.03
N TYR A 217 -5.03 -17.14 -0.35
CA TYR A 217 -6.17 -16.30 -0.70
C TYR A 217 -6.99 -16.89 -1.86
N LEU A 218 -6.35 -17.23 -2.97
CA LEU A 218 -7.02 -17.79 -4.15
C LEU A 218 -7.62 -19.18 -3.91
N ALA A 219 -7.09 -19.95 -2.95
CA ALA A 219 -7.59 -21.27 -2.60
C ALA A 219 -8.76 -21.26 -1.61
N ALA A 220 -9.06 -20.12 -0.97
CA ALA A 220 -10.12 -20.08 0.03
C ALA A 220 -11.51 -20.17 -0.63
N PRO A 221 -12.44 -20.97 -0.08
CA PRO A 221 -13.71 -21.30 -0.73
C PRO A 221 -14.71 -20.12 -0.84
N SER A 222 -14.54 -19.07 -0.01
CA SER A 222 -15.33 -17.85 -0.09
C SER A 222 -14.74 -16.76 0.81
N HIS A 223 -14.58 -15.56 0.27
CA HIS A 223 -14.25 -14.37 1.05
C HIS A 223 -15.52 -13.52 1.26
N PRO A 224 -15.85 -13.11 2.50
CA PRO A 224 -16.86 -12.09 2.68
C PRO A 224 -16.37 -10.79 2.01
N GLN A 225 -17.25 -10.06 1.32
CA GLN A 225 -16.90 -8.71 0.87
C GLN A 225 -16.83 -7.82 2.10
N VAL A 226 -15.63 -7.28 2.40
CA VAL A 226 -15.36 -6.62 3.70
C VAL A 226 -15.50 -5.10 3.63
N CYS A 227 -15.37 -4.52 2.44
CA CYS A 227 -15.46 -3.07 2.30
C CYS A 227 -16.93 -2.66 2.22
N ALA A 228 -17.39 -2.05 3.31
CA ALA A 228 -18.65 -1.32 3.36
C ALA A 228 -18.53 -0.10 2.44
N THR A 229 -19.50 0.07 1.56
CA THR A 229 -19.87 1.38 1.00
C THR A 229 -20.23 2.34 2.13
#